data_AF-A0A2I0KBA6-F1
#
_entry.id   AF-A0A2I0KBA6-F1
#
_cell.length_a   1.000
_cell.length_b   1.000
_cell.length_c   1.000
_cell.angle_alpha   90.00
_cell.angle_beta   90.00
_cell.angle_gamma   90.00
#
_symmetry.space_group_name_H-M   'P 1'
#
loop_
_entity.id
_entity.type
_entity.pdbx_description
1 polymer ?
#
loop_
_entity_poly.entity_id
_entity_poly.type
_entity_poly.pdbx_seq_one_letter_code
_entity_poly.pdbx_strand_id
1 'polypeptide(L)' 'MSAKAEMEFAVEVEILGRVRHKNLLGLRGFYAGGDERLIVYDYMPNHSLITHLHGQLAADCLLDWSRRMSIVIGSAEGLA' A
#
# COMPACT_ATOMS: atom_id res chain seq x y z
N MET A 1 -4.44 1.00 -24.05
CA MET A 1 -4.70 0.23 -22.79
C MET A 1 -6.13 -0.36 -22.83
N SER A 2 -6.49 -1.39 -22.04
CA SER A 2 -7.87 -1.94 -22.06
C SER A 2 -8.85 -1.06 -21.25
N ALA A 3 -10.13 -1.03 -21.60
CA ALA A 3 -11.14 -0.27 -20.86
C ALA A 3 -11.23 -0.69 -19.37
N LYS A 4 -10.96 -1.97 -19.08
CA LYS A 4 -10.90 -2.49 -17.71
C LYS A 4 -9.75 -1.86 -16.92
N ALA A 5 -8.55 -1.80 -17.51
CA ALA A 5 -7.38 -1.24 -16.85
C ALA A 5 -7.51 0.27 -16.61
N GLU A 6 -8.16 1.00 -17.53
CA GLU A 6 -8.51 2.42 -17.32
C GLU A 6 -9.43 2.60 -16.10
N MET A 7 -10.45 1.74 -16.00
CA MET A 7 -11.39 1.77 -14.89
C MET A 7 -10.70 1.44 -13.56
N GLU A 8 -9.87 0.40 -13.51
CA GLU A 8 -9.12 0.01 -12.31
C GLU A 8 -8.20 1.14 -11.84
N PHE A 9 -7.47 1.77 -12.76
CA PHE A 9 -6.64 2.93 -12.44
C PHE A 9 -7.46 4.11 -11.90
N ALA A 10 -8.56 4.47 -12.57
CA ALA A 10 -9.40 5.60 -12.14
C ALA A 10 -9.99 5.36 -10.74
N VAL A 11 -10.47 4.14 -10.49
CA VAL A 11 -10.98 3.73 -9.17
C VAL A 11 -9.89 3.81 -8.12
N GLU A 12 -8.68 3.33 -8.39
CA GLU A 12 -7.58 3.36 -7.43
C GLU A 12 -7.13 4.78 -7.10
N VAL A 13 -6.99 5.65 -8.10
CA VAL A 13 -6.69 7.09 -7.91
C VAL A 13 -7.78 7.77 -7.08
N GLU A 14 -9.05 7.48 -7.37
CA GLU A 14 -10.18 8.04 -6.63
C GLU A 14 -10.16 7.62 -5.16
N ILE A 15 -9.95 6.33 -4.89
CA ILE A 15 -9.90 5.78 -3.52
C ILE A 15 -8.72 6.38 -2.74
N LEU A 16 -7.51 6.30 -3.30
CA LEU A 16 -6.30 6.81 -2.65
C LEU A 16 -6.32 8.34 -2.48
N GLY A 17 -7.04 9.06 -3.35
CA GLY A 17 -7.20 10.51 -3.26
C GLY A 17 -8.16 10.97 -2.15
N ARG A 18 -9.16 10.14 -1.81
CA ARG A 18 -10.20 10.47 -0.82
C ARG A 18 -9.77 10.20 0.62
N VAL A 19 -8.94 9.19 0.84
CA VAL A 19 -8.61 8.71 2.19
C VAL A 19 -7.21 9.19 2.59
N ARG A 20 -7.12 9.84 3.74
CA ARG A 20 -5.84 10.22 4.36
C ARG A 20 -5.79 9.66 5.77
N HIS A 21 -4.95 8.64 5.97
CA HIS A 21 -4.76 8.02 7.26
C HIS A 21 -3.31 7.54 7.42
N LYS A 22 -2.78 7.60 8.65
CA LYS A 22 -1.37 7.25 8.94
C LYS A 22 -1.01 5.80 8.61
N ASN A 23 -1.99 4.88 8.63
CA ASN A 23 -1.82 3.46 8.33
C ASN A 23 -2.32 3.06 6.93
N LEU A 24 -2.61 4.03 6.05
CA LEU A 24 -2.98 3.79 4.66
C LEU A 24 -1.98 4.47 3.73
N LEU A 25 -1.81 3.88 2.55
CA LEU A 25 -0.95 4.45 1.52
C LEU A 25 -1.54 5.79 1.06
N GLY A 26 -0.75 6.86 1.18
CA GLY A 26 -1.15 8.19 0.72
C GLY A 26 -0.78 8.43 -0.74
N LEU A 27 -1.74 8.91 -1.53
CA LEU A 27 -1.48 9.39 -2.89
C LEU A 27 -0.68 10.70 -2.86
N ARG A 28 0.46 10.74 -3.54
CA ARG A 28 1.21 11.98 -3.82
C ARG A 28 0.75 12.62 -5.13
N GLY A 29 0.42 11.79 -6.12
CA GLY A 29 -0.08 12.23 -7.41
C GLY A 29 -0.27 11.05 -8.36
N PHE A 30 -0.67 11.34 -9.59
CA PHE A 30 -0.79 10.34 -10.65
C PHE A 30 -0.39 10.95 -11.99
N TYR A 31 -0.06 10.09 -12.95
CA TYR A 31 0.15 10.46 -14.34
C TYR A 31 -0.81 9.66 -15.22
N ALA A 32 -1.52 10.34 -16.10
CA ALA A 32 -2.41 9.76 -17.09
C ALA A 32 -2.18 10.45 -18.45
N GLY A 33 -1.23 9.93 -19.22
CA GLY A 33 -0.88 10.47 -20.54
C GLY A 33 -0.65 9.34 -21.54
N GLY A 34 -1.18 9.49 -22.75
CA GLY A 34 -1.15 8.42 -23.76
C GLY A 34 -1.68 7.10 -23.21
N ASP A 35 -0.89 6.04 -23.40
CA ASP A 35 -1.18 4.69 -22.90
C ASP A 35 -0.61 4.39 -21.50
N GLU A 36 -0.01 5.37 -20.83
CA GLU A 36 0.65 5.19 -19.54
C GLU A 36 -0.22 5.64 -18.37
N ARG A 37 -0.24 4.84 -17.31
CA ARG A 37 -0.94 5.13 -16.05
C ARG A 37 0.02 4.87 -14.89
N LEU A 38 0.35 5.91 -14.14
CA LEU A 38 1.25 5.83 -12.99
C LEU A 38 0.59 6.38 -11.74
N ILE A 39 0.78 5.70 -10.62
CA ILE A 39 0.39 6.17 -9.28
C ILE A 39 1.67 6.49 -8.52
N VAL A 40 1.74 7.69 -7.96
CA VAL A 40 2.91 8.19 -7.25
C VAL A 40 2.60 8.24 -5.75
N TYR A 41 3.45 7.59 -4.95
CA TYR A 41 3.37 7.55 -3.49
C TYR A 41 4.77 7.49 -2.87
N ASP A 42 4.86 7.64 -1.55
CA ASP A 42 6.13 7.56 -0.84
C ASP A 42 6.72 6.15 -0.88
N TYR A 43 8.02 6.04 -1.12
CA TYR A 43 8.70 4.75 -1.11
C TYR A 43 8.66 4.12 0.30
N MET A 44 8.27 2.85 0.36
CA MET A 44 8.22 2.06 1.60
C MET A 44 9.46 1.14 1.65
N PRO A 45 10.51 1.49 2.41
CA PRO A 45 11.79 0.76 2.36
C PRO A 45 11.75 -0.60 3.04
N ASN A 46 10.75 -0.86 3.87
CA ASN A 46 10.73 -2.02 4.77
C ASN A 46 10.09 -3.27 4.16
N HIS A 47 9.97 -3.37 2.84
CA HIS A 47 9.29 -4.47 2.16
C HIS A 47 7.83 -4.67 2.63
N SER A 48 7.18 -5.71 2.10
CA SER A 48 5.82 -6.07 2.47
C SER A 48 5.79 -6.88 3.77
N LEU A 49 4.67 -6.83 4.49
CA LEU A 49 4.47 -7.65 5.69
C LEU A 49 4.60 -9.16 5.40
N ILE A 50 4.13 -9.62 4.24
CA ILE A 50 4.27 -11.03 3.84
C ILE A 50 5.74 -11.43 3.66
N THR A 51 6.60 -10.52 3.19
CA THR A 51 8.05 -10.78 3.07
C THR A 51 8.67 -11.07 4.44
N HIS A 52 8.24 -10.36 5.49
CA HIS A 52 8.72 -10.55 6.86
C HIS A 52 8.08 -11.73 7.59
N LEU A 53 6.84 -12.09 7.26
CA LEU A 53 6.14 -13.19 7.94
C LEU A 53 6.41 -14.55 7.29
N HIS A 54 6.51 -14.59 5.96
CA HIS A 54 6.51 -15.82 5.17
C HIS A 54 7.52 -15.82 4.01
N GLY A 55 8.20 -14.70 3.75
CA GLY A 55 9.15 -14.55 2.66
C GLY A 55 10.60 -14.69 3.11
N GLN A 56 11.49 -14.09 2.32
CA GLN A 56 12.95 -14.19 2.49
C GLN A 56 13.44 -13.65 3.83
N LEU A 57 12.71 -12.72 4.45
CA LEU A 57 13.08 -12.10 5.73
C LEU A 57 12.45 -12.81 6.94
N ALA A 58 11.67 -13.88 6.74
CA ALA A 58 11.02 -14.58 7.84
C ALA A 58 12.04 -15.23 8.81
N ALA A 59 13.18 -15.68 8.29
CA ALA A 59 14.26 -16.27 9.09
C ALA A 59 14.95 -15.25 10.01
N ASP A 60 14.89 -13.96 9.68
CA ASP A 60 15.51 -12.89 10.48
C ASP A 60 14.70 -12.60 11.75
N CYS A 61 13.47 -13.14 11.88
CA CYS A 61 12.61 -13.04 13.05
C CYS A 61 12.41 -11.60 13.58
N LEU A 62 12.43 -10.59 12.70
CA LEU A 62 12.38 -9.16 13.05
C LEU A 62 11.02 -8.68 13.61
N LEU A 63 9.97 -9.49 13.46
CA LEU A 63 8.63 -9.20 13.94
C LEU A 63 8.33 -10.01 15.20
N ASP A 64 8.80 -9.51 16.34
CA ASP A 64 8.40 -10.04 17.64
C ASP A 64 6.90 -9.80 17.92
N TRP A 65 6.41 -10.39 19.02
CA TRP A 65 4.98 -10.30 19.35
C TRP A 65 4.49 -8.87 19.54
N SER A 66 5.28 -8.02 20.20
CA SER A 66 4.90 -6.63 20.45
C SER A 66 4.74 -5.87 19.14
N ARG A 67 5.69 -6.02 18.21
CA ARG A 67 5.66 -5.38 16.90
C ARG A 67 4.52 -5.90 16.04
N ARG A 68 4.24 -7.21 16.08
CA ARG A 68 3.06 -7.80 15.43
C ARG A 68 1.76 -7.20 15.95
N MET A 69 1.65 -7.00 17.26
CA MET A 69 0.47 -6.38 17.87
C MET A 69 0.29 -4.93 17.40
N SER A 70 1.37 -4.15 17.35
CA SER A 70 1.33 -2.78 16.81
C SER A 70 0.90 -2.76 15.34
N ILE A 71 1.37 -3.69 14.52
CA ILE A 71 0.96 -3.82 13.11
C ILE A 71 -0.54 -4.13 13.02
N VAL A 72 -1.03 -5.12 13.79
CA VAL A 72 -2.45 -5.50 13.79
C VAL A 72 -3.35 -4.32 14.19
N ILE A 73 -2.98 -3.59 15.25
CA ILE A 73 -3.74 -2.40 15.69
C ILE A 73 -3.71 -1.34 14.60
N GLY A 74 -2.54 -1.03 14.03
CA GLY A 74 -2.42 -0.05 12.94
C GLY A 74 -3.24 -0.41 11.71
N SER A 75 -3.26 -1.70 11.33
CA SER A 75 -4.12 -2.18 10.25
C SER A 75 -5.60 -2.03 10.55
N ALA A 76 -6.03 -2.33 11.79
CA ALA A 76 -7.42 -2.13 12.20
C ALA A 76 -7.81 -0.65 12.19
N GLU A 77 -6.95 0.24 12.70
CA GLU A 77 -7.16 1.70 12.62
C GLU A 77 -7.24 2.20 11.18
N GLY A 78 -6.50 1.60 10.24
CA GLY A 78 -6.56 1.96 8.84
C GLY A 78 -7.81 1.46 8.12
N LEU A 79 -8.48 0.44 8.64
CA LEU A 79 -9.69 -0.12 8.05
C LEU A 79 -10.99 0.50 8.59
N ALA A 80 -10.95 0.96 9.84
CA ALA A 80 -12.08 1.59 10.54
C ALA A 80 -12.49 2.93 9.91
#